data_AF-A0A963FQD1-F1
#
_entry.id   AF-A0A963FQD1-F1
#
_cell.length_a   1.000
_cell.length_b   1.000
_cell.length_c   1.000
_cell.angle_alpha   90.00
_cell.angle_beta   90.00
_cell.angle_gamma   90.00
#
_symmetry.space_group_name_H-M   'P 1'
#
loop_
_entity.id
_entity.type
_entity.pdbx_description
1 polymer ?
#
loop_
_entity_poly.entity_id
_entity_poly.type
_entity_poly.pdbx_seq_one_letter_code
_entity_poly.pdbx_strand_id
1 'polypeptide(L)'
;MLKVHSEPPKQAALANSGPAIFALGFRPFFSAAGVAAVILIPVWILIWMGRLEIPHYYGSVGWHSHEMLFGYAAAIIAGFLLTAVRNWTGVNTPSGAPLALLVLLWLAGRLLPLLSGYLPGWMLAAVDLAFLPAVALSIAPALWQGAQKINRIFVPLLLVMALANLLVHLQALGVADSAVRGIDMMLYMVVFLVALIGGRVMPFFTQAVIPGFRASRKEWLETTTMGAFPVLILLQLFDAPLYLTGLTALLLAAAQALRVAGWHHPQVWRM
;
A
#
# COMPACT_ATOMS: atom_id res chain seq x y z
N MET A 1 33.58 8.76 7.44
CA MET A 1 33.95 8.19 6.12
C MET A 1 33.06 6.98 5.86
N LEU A 2 31.92 7.17 5.19
CA LEU A 2 30.97 6.10 4.88
C LEU A 2 31.41 5.40 3.58
N LYS A 3 31.81 4.13 3.67
CA LYS A 3 32.09 3.28 2.49
C LYS A 3 30.79 3.07 1.71
N VAL A 4 30.58 3.87 0.68
CA VAL A 4 29.60 3.63 -0.38
C VAL A 4 30.26 2.74 -1.42
N HIS A 5 30.36 1.43 -1.17
CA HIS A 5 30.58 0.39 -2.18
C HIS A 5 30.18 -0.95 -1.54
N SER A 6 28.89 -1.10 -1.25
CA SER A 6 28.30 -2.43 -1.19
C SER A 6 27.95 -2.80 -2.63
N GLU A 7 28.60 -3.83 -3.19
CA GLU A 7 28.13 -4.47 -4.42
C GLU A 7 26.61 -4.72 -4.31
N PRO A 8 25.83 -4.52 -5.39
CA PRO A 8 24.43 -4.89 -5.35
C PRO A 8 24.35 -6.38 -4.94
N PRO A 9 23.50 -6.73 -3.96
CA PRO A 9 23.38 -8.12 -3.52
C PRO A 9 23.18 -8.99 -4.77
N LYS A 10 23.97 -10.07 -4.89
CA LYS A 10 23.84 -11.04 -5.99
C LYS A 10 22.37 -11.38 -6.14
N GLN A 11 21.76 -10.95 -7.25
CA GLN A 11 20.36 -11.22 -7.51
C GLN A 11 20.21 -12.74 -7.54
N ALA A 12 19.47 -13.29 -6.57
CA ALA A 12 19.13 -14.70 -6.59
C ALA A 12 18.51 -15.00 -7.96
N ALA A 13 19.08 -15.97 -8.70
CA ALA A 13 18.54 -16.37 -9.99
C ALA A 13 17.04 -16.68 -9.84
N LEU A 14 16.23 -16.30 -10.84
CA LEU A 14 14.82 -16.70 -10.87
C LEU A 14 14.77 -18.23 -10.87
N ALA A 15 14.49 -18.83 -9.72
CA ALA A 15 14.56 -20.27 -9.52
C ALA A 15 13.39 -21.03 -10.18
N ASN A 16 12.47 -20.35 -10.87
CA ASN A 16 11.20 -20.92 -11.30
C ASN A 16 11.03 -20.87 -12.83
N SER A 17 10.86 -22.06 -13.43
CA SER A 17 10.48 -22.32 -14.82
C SER A 17 8.96 -22.25 -15.08
N GLY A 18 8.19 -21.66 -14.15
CA GLY A 18 6.74 -21.48 -14.27
C GLY A 18 6.32 -20.33 -15.19
N PRO A 19 5.01 -20.09 -15.36
CA PRO A 19 4.49 -19.02 -16.21
C PRO A 19 5.10 -17.66 -15.85
N ALA A 20 5.51 -16.89 -16.86
CA ALA A 20 6.22 -15.63 -16.68
C ALA A 20 5.48 -14.64 -15.77
N ILE A 21 4.14 -14.64 -15.82
CA ILE A 21 3.29 -13.79 -14.98
C ILE A 21 3.50 -14.04 -13.48
N PHE A 22 3.92 -15.23 -13.06
CA PHE A 22 4.17 -15.55 -11.64
C PHE A 22 5.65 -15.51 -11.24
N ALA A 23 6.52 -14.95 -12.08
CA ALA A 23 7.96 -14.87 -11.78
C ALA A 23 8.28 -13.78 -10.73
N LEU A 24 7.52 -12.70 -10.69
CA LEU A 24 7.73 -11.53 -9.83
C LEU A 24 6.40 -10.94 -9.39
N GLY A 25 6.33 -10.50 -8.13
CA GLY A 25 5.10 -10.01 -7.51
C GLY A 25 4.44 -8.84 -8.24
N PHE A 26 5.19 -7.93 -8.86
CA PHE A 26 4.58 -6.81 -9.58
C PHE A 26 3.79 -7.26 -10.81
N ARG A 27 4.19 -8.37 -11.47
CA ARG A 27 3.61 -8.78 -12.75
C ARG A 27 2.11 -9.11 -12.63
N PRO A 28 1.68 -10.06 -11.77
CA PRO A 28 0.27 -10.37 -11.67
C PRO A 28 -0.51 -9.24 -10.97
N PHE A 29 0.05 -8.64 -9.92
CA PHE A 29 -0.68 -7.64 -9.13
C PHE A 29 -0.85 -6.30 -9.87
N PHE A 30 0.14 -5.81 -10.62
CA PHE A 30 -0.02 -4.57 -11.39
C PHE A 30 -0.94 -4.79 -12.59
N SER A 31 -0.88 -5.96 -13.24
CA SER A 31 -1.84 -6.31 -14.29
C SER A 31 -3.26 -6.40 -13.73
N ALA A 32 -3.45 -7.07 -12.59
CA ALA A 32 -4.74 -7.16 -11.93
C ALA A 32 -5.26 -5.79 -11.48
N ALA A 33 -4.41 -4.93 -10.90
CA ALA A 33 -4.76 -3.57 -10.52
C ALA A 33 -5.12 -2.70 -11.74
N GLY A 34 -4.40 -2.84 -12.85
CA GLY A 34 -4.72 -2.12 -14.09
C GLY A 34 -6.09 -2.52 -14.65
N VAL A 35 -6.38 -3.82 -14.69
CA VAL A 35 -7.72 -4.33 -15.06
C VAL A 35 -8.79 -3.83 -14.09
N ALA A 36 -8.52 -3.90 -12.78
CA ALA A 36 -9.44 -3.42 -11.75
C ALA A 36 -9.74 -1.93 -11.91
N ALA A 37 -8.75 -1.07 -12.19
CA ALA A 37 -8.96 0.35 -12.40
C ALA A 37 -9.89 0.65 -13.59
N VAL A 38 -9.76 -0.10 -14.69
CA VAL A 38 -10.61 0.06 -15.88
C VAL A 38 -12.04 -0.43 -15.62
N ILE A 39 -12.23 -1.45 -14.78
CA ILE A 39 -13.55 -2.05 -14.53
C ILE A 39 -14.31 -1.33 -13.39
N LEU A 40 -13.65 -1.12 -12.25
CA LEU A 40 -14.31 -0.69 -11.01
C LEU A 40 -14.90 0.72 -11.12
N ILE A 41 -14.24 1.64 -11.84
CA ILE A 41 -14.73 3.02 -11.98
C ILE A 41 -16.02 3.07 -12.82
N PRO A 42 -16.11 2.50 -14.04
CA PRO A 42 -17.37 2.43 -14.78
C PRO A 42 -18.48 1.70 -14.01
N VAL A 43 -18.14 0.58 -13.35
CA VAL A 43 -19.12 -0.17 -12.54
C VAL A 43 -19.66 0.73 -11.43
N TRP A 44 -18.80 1.44 -10.70
CA TRP A 44 -19.26 2.35 -9.67
C TRP A 44 -20.12 3.49 -10.22
N ILE A 45 -19.76 4.06 -11.37
CA ILE A 45 -20.56 5.12 -12.02
C ILE A 45 -21.96 4.59 -12.35
N LEU A 46 -22.09 3.35 -12.84
CA LEU A 46 -23.40 2.72 -13.08
C LEU A 46 -24.20 2.52 -11.79
N ILE A 47 -23.56 2.12 -10.69
CA ILE A 47 -24.20 2.03 -9.37
C ILE A 47 -24.67 3.41 -8.89
N TRP A 48 -23.81 4.42 -9.01
CA TRP A 48 -24.11 5.79 -8.60
C TRP A 48 -25.28 6.39 -9.37
N MET A 49 -25.40 6.08 -10.66
CA MET A 49 -26.54 6.47 -11.51
C MET A 49 -27.80 5.63 -11.28
N GLY A 50 -27.77 4.65 -10.36
CA GLY A 50 -28.89 3.73 -10.12
C GLY A 50 -29.17 2.76 -11.27
N ARG A 51 -28.21 2.56 -12.18
CA ARG A 51 -28.35 1.65 -13.34
C ARG A 51 -27.89 0.22 -13.06
N LEU A 52 -27.20 0.01 -11.95
CA LEU A 52 -26.70 -1.29 -11.52
C LEU A 52 -26.87 -1.40 -10.00
N GLU A 53 -27.49 -2.48 -9.55
CA GLU A 53 -27.57 -2.82 -8.13
C GLU A 53 -26.54 -3.90 -7.82
N ILE A 54 -25.70 -3.67 -6.81
CA ILE A 54 -24.74 -4.64 -6.29
C ILE A 54 -25.20 -5.07 -4.89
N PRO A 55 -25.01 -6.34 -4.49
CA PRO A 55 -25.37 -6.81 -3.16
C PRO A 55 -24.87 -5.89 -2.03
N HIS A 56 -25.74 -5.64 -1.06
CA HIS A 56 -25.62 -4.56 -0.08
C HIS A 56 -24.54 -4.72 1.00
N TYR A 57 -23.59 -5.65 0.87
CA TYR A 57 -22.64 -5.95 1.96
C TYR A 57 -21.86 -4.73 2.46
N TYR A 58 -21.41 -3.86 1.56
CA TYR A 58 -20.72 -2.60 1.91
C TYR A 58 -21.59 -1.34 1.68
N GLY A 59 -22.76 -1.48 1.06
CA GLY A 59 -23.48 -0.36 0.45
C GLY A 59 -22.76 0.26 -0.77
N SER A 60 -23.43 1.16 -1.51
CA SER A 60 -22.91 1.66 -2.80
C SER A 60 -21.63 2.51 -2.69
N VAL A 61 -21.59 3.44 -1.74
CA VAL A 61 -20.41 4.27 -1.49
C VAL A 61 -19.31 3.46 -0.81
N GLY A 62 -19.67 2.60 0.15
CA GLY A 62 -18.72 1.74 0.85
C GLY A 62 -18.04 0.74 -0.07
N TRP A 63 -18.75 0.17 -1.04
CA TRP A 63 -18.18 -0.73 -2.04
C TRP A 63 -17.07 -0.04 -2.85
N HIS A 64 -17.30 1.18 -3.34
CA HIS A 64 -16.27 1.93 -4.06
C HIS A 64 -15.04 2.22 -3.20
N SER A 65 -15.25 2.78 -2.01
CA SER A 65 -14.17 3.10 -1.09
C SER A 65 -13.35 1.84 -0.75
N HIS A 66 -14.03 0.71 -0.53
CA HIS A 66 -13.38 -0.55 -0.20
C HIS A 66 -12.59 -1.12 -1.39
N GLU A 67 -13.17 -1.15 -2.58
CA GLU A 67 -12.53 -1.65 -3.78
C GLU A 67 -11.34 -0.80 -4.23
N MET A 68 -11.40 0.53 -4.08
CA MET A 68 -10.28 1.41 -4.42
C MET A 68 -9.11 1.28 -3.44
N LEU A 69 -9.39 1.15 -2.15
CA LEU A 69 -8.36 1.13 -1.11
C LEU A 69 -7.84 -0.30 -0.84
N PHE A 70 -8.73 -1.23 -0.49
CA PHE A 70 -8.37 -2.60 -0.09
C PHE A 70 -8.28 -3.57 -1.27
N GLY A 71 -8.89 -3.23 -2.42
CA GLY A 71 -8.72 -3.97 -3.67
C GLY A 71 -7.54 -3.45 -4.47
N TYR A 72 -7.72 -2.31 -5.13
CA TYR A 72 -6.78 -1.71 -6.07
C TYR A 72 -5.46 -1.26 -5.41
N ALA A 73 -5.50 -0.37 -4.42
CA ALA A 73 -4.27 0.14 -3.81
C ALA A 73 -3.50 -0.97 -3.09
N ALA A 74 -4.19 -1.87 -2.38
CA ALA A 74 -3.56 -3.04 -1.75
C ALA A 74 -2.86 -3.97 -2.76
N ALA A 75 -3.45 -4.20 -3.94
CA ALA A 75 -2.80 -4.97 -5.01
C ALA A 75 -1.49 -4.32 -5.47
N ILE A 76 -1.50 -3.00 -5.71
CA ILE A 76 -0.29 -2.25 -6.08
C ILE A 76 0.76 -2.38 -4.97
N ILE A 77 0.36 -2.23 -3.71
CA ILE A 77 1.29 -2.31 -2.57
C ILE A 77 1.89 -3.71 -2.46
N ALA A 78 1.08 -4.75 -2.58
CA ALA A 78 1.55 -6.14 -2.59
C ALA A 78 2.54 -6.39 -3.74
N GLY A 79 2.19 -6.01 -4.97
CA GLY A 79 3.04 -6.17 -6.14
C GLY A 79 4.38 -5.44 -6.01
N PHE A 80 4.34 -4.20 -5.51
CA PHE A 80 5.53 -3.41 -5.21
C PHE A 80 6.40 -4.08 -4.14
N LEU A 81 5.84 -4.42 -2.97
CA LEU A 81 6.62 -4.95 -1.84
C LEU A 81 7.20 -6.33 -2.14
N LEU A 82 6.43 -7.23 -2.75
CA LEU A 82 6.93 -8.55 -3.14
C LEU A 82 8.12 -8.46 -4.11
N THR A 83 8.21 -7.41 -4.91
CA THR A 83 9.34 -7.19 -5.83
C THR A 83 10.48 -6.42 -5.15
N ALA A 84 10.15 -5.33 -4.47
CA ALA A 84 11.13 -4.44 -3.86
C ALA A 84 11.89 -5.11 -2.71
N VAL A 85 11.20 -5.89 -1.87
CA VAL A 85 11.84 -6.64 -0.77
C VAL A 85 12.89 -7.60 -1.30
N ARG A 86 12.61 -8.32 -2.38
CA ARG A 86 13.61 -9.18 -3.04
C ARG A 86 14.82 -8.37 -3.48
N ASN A 87 14.61 -7.23 -4.13
CA ASN A 87 15.71 -6.38 -4.61
C ASN A 87 16.54 -5.78 -3.48
N TRP A 88 15.93 -5.41 -2.36
CA TRP A 88 16.64 -4.82 -1.22
C TRP A 88 17.41 -5.84 -0.38
N THR A 89 16.91 -7.08 -0.30
CA THR A 89 17.43 -8.10 0.61
C THR A 89 18.29 -9.14 -0.10
N GLY A 90 18.14 -9.30 -1.42
CA GLY A 90 18.72 -10.41 -2.19
C GLY A 90 18.05 -11.76 -1.92
N VAL A 91 17.07 -11.82 -1.01
CA VAL A 91 16.35 -13.04 -0.62
C VAL A 91 15.11 -13.18 -1.48
N ASN A 92 14.84 -14.41 -1.94
CA ASN A 92 13.67 -14.69 -2.75
C ASN A 92 12.37 -14.42 -1.97
N THR A 93 11.45 -13.73 -2.60
CA THR A 93 10.05 -13.57 -2.19
C THR A 93 9.17 -14.59 -2.94
N PRO A 94 7.89 -14.76 -2.54
CA PRO A 94 6.98 -15.69 -3.23
C PRO A 94 6.98 -15.50 -4.76
N SER A 95 7.13 -16.61 -5.47
CA SER A 95 7.03 -16.72 -6.93
C SER A 95 6.43 -18.09 -7.29
N GLY A 96 5.91 -18.25 -8.51
CA GLY A 96 5.23 -19.48 -8.93
C GLY A 96 3.91 -19.70 -8.16
N ALA A 97 3.67 -20.93 -7.71
CA ALA A 97 2.43 -21.31 -7.03
C ALA A 97 2.12 -20.50 -5.75
N PRO A 98 3.08 -20.24 -4.83
CA PRO A 98 2.84 -19.36 -3.69
C PRO A 98 2.34 -17.95 -4.07
N LEU A 99 2.88 -17.38 -5.16
CA LEU A 99 2.41 -16.07 -5.65
C LEU A 99 1.02 -16.17 -6.27
N ALA A 100 0.73 -17.25 -7.01
CA ALA A 100 -0.61 -17.48 -7.54
C ALA A 100 -1.66 -17.62 -6.43
N LEU A 101 -1.33 -18.27 -5.30
CA LEU A 101 -2.21 -18.37 -4.14
C LEU A 101 -2.53 -17.00 -3.52
N LEU A 102 -1.55 -16.09 -3.43
CA LEU A 102 -1.79 -14.72 -2.97
C LEU A 102 -2.72 -13.95 -3.92
N VAL A 103 -2.56 -14.15 -5.23
CA VAL A 103 -3.43 -13.53 -6.25
C VAL A 103 -4.86 -14.08 -6.17
N LEU A 104 -5.00 -15.40 -5.99
CA LEU A 104 -6.31 -16.04 -5.81
C LEU A 104 -6.99 -15.57 -4.52
N LEU A 105 -6.24 -15.44 -3.42
CA LEU A 105 -6.76 -14.91 -2.17
C LEU A 105 -7.26 -13.47 -2.32
N TRP A 106 -6.46 -12.61 -2.97
CA TRP A 106 -6.88 -11.25 -3.29
C TRP A 106 -8.15 -11.23 -4.15
N LEU A 107 -8.18 -12.02 -5.22
CA LEU A 107 -9.32 -12.08 -6.13
C LEU A 107 -10.58 -12.60 -5.41
N ALA A 108 -10.45 -13.59 -4.53
CA ALA A 108 -11.55 -14.12 -3.74
C ALA A 108 -12.15 -13.04 -2.83
N GLY A 109 -11.33 -12.18 -2.20
CA GLY A 109 -11.82 -11.06 -1.39
C GLY A 109 -12.70 -10.07 -2.18
N ARG A 110 -12.49 -9.96 -3.50
CA ARG A 110 -13.28 -9.09 -4.38
C ARG A 110 -14.56 -9.75 -4.90
N LEU A 111 -14.49 -11.05 -5.21
CA LEU A 111 -15.59 -11.78 -5.85
C LEU A 111 -16.61 -12.32 -4.84
N LEU A 112 -16.17 -12.75 -3.64
CA LEU A 112 -17.08 -13.32 -2.66
C LEU A 112 -18.17 -12.35 -2.16
N PRO A 113 -17.91 -11.04 -1.96
CA PRO A 113 -18.97 -10.09 -1.59
C PRO A 113 -20.13 -10.00 -2.60
N LEU A 114 -19.89 -10.34 -3.87
CA LEU A 114 -20.94 -10.44 -4.90
C LEU A 114 -21.92 -11.59 -4.63
N LEU A 115 -21.55 -12.53 -3.75
CA LEU A 115 -22.36 -13.66 -3.31
C LEU A 115 -22.90 -13.46 -1.90
N SER A 116 -22.92 -12.23 -1.38
CA SER A 116 -23.30 -11.95 0.02
C SER A 116 -24.73 -12.33 0.40
N GLY A 117 -25.62 -12.55 -0.58
CA GLY A 117 -26.95 -13.15 -0.34
C GLY A 117 -26.94 -14.66 -0.08
N TYR A 118 -25.86 -15.36 -0.42
CA TYR A 118 -25.74 -16.82 -0.34
C TYR A 118 -24.71 -17.31 0.69
N LEU A 119 -23.78 -16.43 1.09
CA LEU A 119 -22.68 -16.75 1.99
C LEU A 119 -22.77 -15.94 3.28
N PRO A 120 -22.38 -16.51 4.43
CA PRO A 120 -22.40 -15.78 5.68
C PRO A 120 -21.33 -14.68 5.67
N GLY A 121 -21.68 -13.49 6.17
CA GLY A 121 -20.80 -12.32 6.11
C GLY A 121 -19.43 -12.52 6.77
N TRP A 122 -19.34 -13.33 7.84
CA TRP A 122 -18.06 -13.59 8.51
C TRP A 122 -17.06 -14.31 7.60
N MET A 123 -17.54 -15.13 6.65
CA MET A 123 -16.69 -15.83 5.68
C MET A 123 -16.14 -14.83 4.65
N LEU A 124 -16.98 -13.90 4.20
CA LEU A 124 -16.56 -12.80 3.31
C LEU A 124 -15.45 -11.97 3.98
N ALA A 125 -15.67 -11.59 5.23
CA ALA A 125 -14.69 -10.85 6.03
C ALA A 125 -13.39 -11.63 6.23
N ALA A 126 -13.46 -12.91 6.59
CA ALA A 126 -12.27 -13.72 6.85
C ALA A 126 -11.38 -13.85 5.61
N VAL A 127 -11.97 -14.08 4.43
CA VAL A 127 -11.21 -14.20 3.18
C VAL A 127 -10.56 -12.88 2.80
N ASP A 128 -11.32 -11.78 2.87
CA ASP A 128 -10.80 -10.47 2.50
C ASP A 128 -9.71 -9.97 3.45
N LEU A 129 -9.90 -10.17 4.76
CA LEU A 129 -8.94 -9.78 5.80
C LEU A 129 -7.64 -10.57 5.74
N ALA A 130 -7.66 -11.80 5.22
CA ALA A 130 -6.48 -12.65 5.19
C ALA A 130 -5.40 -12.16 4.22
N PHE A 131 -5.75 -11.37 3.19
CA PHE A 131 -4.82 -10.99 2.13
C PHE A 131 -3.62 -10.17 2.65
N LEU A 132 -3.85 -9.06 3.34
CA LEU A 132 -2.77 -8.18 3.80
C LEU A 132 -1.82 -8.85 4.82
N PRO A 133 -2.32 -9.59 5.84
CA PRO A 133 -1.48 -10.41 6.70
C PRO A 133 -0.72 -11.49 5.94
N ALA A 134 -1.33 -12.16 4.96
CA ALA A 134 -0.65 -13.16 4.14
C ALA A 134 0.53 -12.55 3.37
N VAL A 135 0.34 -11.37 2.77
CA VAL A 135 1.44 -10.63 2.12
C VAL A 135 2.52 -10.28 3.15
N ALA A 136 2.16 -9.76 4.33
CA ALA A 136 3.10 -9.38 5.38
C ALA A 136 3.95 -10.57 5.85
N LEU A 137 3.31 -11.70 6.13
CA LEU A 137 3.99 -12.94 6.53
C LEU A 137 4.89 -13.48 5.43
N SER A 138 4.51 -13.32 4.17
CA SER A 138 5.29 -13.81 3.03
C SER A 138 6.58 -13.03 2.77
N ILE A 139 6.63 -11.74 3.13
CA ILE A 139 7.81 -10.88 2.97
C ILE A 139 8.65 -10.79 4.24
N ALA A 140 8.10 -11.14 5.40
CA ALA A 140 8.78 -11.03 6.70
C ALA A 140 10.11 -11.81 6.76
N PRO A 141 10.22 -13.08 6.30
CA PRO A 141 11.50 -13.80 6.35
C PRO A 141 12.62 -13.07 5.58
N ALA A 142 12.32 -12.58 4.38
CA ALA A 142 13.28 -11.84 3.56
C ALA A 142 13.71 -10.52 4.24
N LEU A 143 12.75 -9.79 4.82
CA LEU A 143 13.02 -8.54 5.54
C LEU A 143 13.88 -8.73 6.80
N TRP A 144 13.78 -9.87 7.48
CA TRP A 144 14.58 -10.15 8.68
C TRP A 144 15.98 -10.65 8.34
N GLN A 145 16.12 -11.38 7.23
CA GLN A 145 17.42 -11.80 6.68
C GLN A 145 18.19 -10.63 6.04
N GLY A 146 17.49 -9.62 5.52
CA GLY A 146 18.09 -8.43 4.94
C GLY A 146 18.83 -7.53 5.94
N ALA A 147 19.90 -6.88 5.48
CA ALA A 147 20.72 -5.99 6.32
C ALA A 147 19.98 -4.72 6.78
N GLN A 148 19.05 -4.21 5.98
CA GLN A 148 18.38 -2.93 6.21
C GLN A 148 17.16 -3.07 7.14
N LYS A 149 17.40 -2.97 8.45
CA LYS A 149 16.36 -3.11 9.50
C LYS A 149 15.19 -2.13 9.34
N ILE A 150 15.42 -0.95 8.77
CA ILE A 150 14.37 0.05 8.55
C ILE A 150 13.25 -0.45 7.62
N ASN A 151 13.54 -1.39 6.72
CA ASN A 151 12.54 -1.97 5.82
C ASN A 151 11.58 -2.94 6.53
N ARG A 152 11.86 -3.33 7.78
CA ARG A 152 10.94 -4.15 8.58
C ARG A 152 9.63 -3.43 8.88
N ILE A 153 9.60 -2.09 8.74
CA ILE A 153 8.39 -1.26 8.90
C ILE A 153 7.22 -1.70 8.01
N PHE A 154 7.47 -2.35 6.87
CA PHE A 154 6.39 -2.77 5.97
C PHE A 154 5.51 -3.88 6.57
N VAL A 155 6.03 -4.68 7.52
CA VAL A 155 5.21 -5.69 8.20
C VAL A 155 4.15 -5.06 9.11
N PRO A 156 4.50 -4.25 10.12
CA PRO A 156 3.49 -3.59 10.93
C PRO A 156 2.61 -2.64 10.09
N LEU A 157 3.14 -2.01 9.05
CA LEU A 157 2.35 -1.19 8.12
C LEU A 157 1.21 -2.00 7.47
N LEU A 158 1.51 -3.19 6.91
CA LEU A 158 0.49 -4.06 6.32
C LEU A 158 -0.52 -4.57 7.36
N LEU A 159 -0.08 -4.86 8.59
CA LEU A 159 -0.96 -5.29 9.67
C LEU A 159 -1.91 -4.17 10.10
N VAL A 160 -1.43 -2.93 10.17
CA VAL A 160 -2.27 -1.74 10.45
C VAL A 160 -3.29 -1.53 9.34
N MET A 161 -2.91 -1.75 8.07
CA MET A 161 -3.85 -1.73 6.95
C MET A 161 -4.89 -2.86 7.02
N ALA A 162 -4.51 -4.03 7.54
CA ALA A 162 -5.45 -5.13 7.80
C ALA A 162 -6.42 -4.77 8.93
N LEU A 163 -5.97 -4.08 9.98
CA LEU A 163 -6.84 -3.54 11.04
C LEU A 163 -7.81 -2.50 10.49
N ALA A 164 -7.35 -1.63 9.59
CA ALA A 164 -8.21 -0.68 8.90
C ALA A 164 -9.32 -1.39 8.10
N ASN A 165 -8.98 -2.51 7.43
CA ASN A 165 -9.97 -3.34 6.74
C ASN A 165 -10.95 -4.00 7.71
N LEU A 166 -10.47 -4.46 8.87
CA LEU A 166 -11.32 -5.06 9.91
C LEU A 166 -12.42 -4.09 10.35
N LEU A 167 -12.09 -2.81 10.53
CA LEU A 167 -13.07 -1.78 10.89
C LEU A 167 -14.19 -1.64 9.83
N VAL A 168 -13.88 -1.83 8.54
CA VAL A 168 -14.91 -1.83 7.49
C VAL A 168 -15.81 -3.07 7.60
N HIS A 169 -15.21 -4.24 7.79
CA HIS A 169 -15.96 -5.48 7.95
C HIS A 169 -16.80 -5.54 9.23
N LEU A 170 -16.34 -4.97 10.33
CA LEU A 170 -17.13 -4.88 11.57
C LEU A 170 -18.44 -4.11 11.34
N GLN A 171 -18.41 -3.05 10.54
CA GLN A 171 -19.64 -2.33 10.17
C GLN A 171 -20.50 -3.14 9.19
N ALA A 172 -19.91 -3.77 8.18
CA ALA A 172 -20.64 -4.61 7.23
C ALA A 172 -21.34 -5.80 7.92
N LEU A 173 -20.80 -6.26 9.06
CA LEU A 173 -21.38 -7.31 9.90
C LEU A 173 -22.37 -6.80 10.96
N GLY A 174 -22.60 -5.48 11.03
CA GLY A 174 -23.48 -4.86 12.03
C GLY A 174 -22.94 -4.86 13.46
N VAL A 175 -21.62 -5.00 13.63
CA VAL A 175 -20.97 -5.07 14.96
C VAL A 175 -20.62 -3.67 15.50
N ALA A 176 -20.22 -2.74 14.63
CA ALA A 176 -19.84 -1.38 15.04
C ALA A 176 -19.92 -0.37 13.87
N ASP A 177 -20.19 0.90 14.17
CA ASP A 177 -20.11 2.00 13.19
C ASP A 177 -18.65 2.47 13.02
N SER A 178 -17.90 1.71 12.22
CA SER A 178 -16.44 1.84 12.11
C SER A 178 -15.88 1.95 10.69
N ALA A 179 -16.71 1.83 9.64
CA ALA A 179 -16.21 1.80 8.25
C ALA A 179 -15.51 3.09 7.83
N VAL A 180 -16.05 4.26 8.20
CA VAL A 180 -15.43 5.56 7.86
C VAL A 180 -14.01 5.64 8.47
N ARG A 181 -13.87 5.29 9.75
CA ARG A 181 -12.57 5.24 10.43
C ARG A 181 -11.62 4.24 9.76
N GLY A 182 -12.11 3.09 9.32
CA GLY A 182 -11.33 2.11 8.56
C GLY A 182 -10.86 2.62 7.20
N ILE A 183 -11.74 3.28 6.45
CA ILE A 183 -11.45 3.88 5.15
C ILE A 183 -10.40 4.99 5.30
N ASP A 184 -10.59 5.91 6.23
CA ASP A 184 -9.65 7.01 6.48
C ASP A 184 -8.29 6.48 6.91
N MET A 185 -8.26 5.55 7.88
CA MET A 185 -7.04 4.91 8.35
C MET A 185 -6.26 4.27 7.20
N MET A 186 -6.95 3.51 6.33
CA MET A 186 -6.33 2.90 5.15
C MET A 186 -5.80 3.96 4.17
N LEU A 187 -6.57 5.00 3.90
CA LEU A 187 -6.16 6.11 3.03
C LEU A 187 -4.88 6.78 3.55
N TYR A 188 -4.82 7.14 4.82
CA TYR A 188 -3.63 7.74 5.40
C TYR A 188 -2.42 6.80 5.42
N MET A 189 -2.64 5.49 5.61
CA MET A 189 -1.56 4.50 5.47
C MET A 189 -1.02 4.42 4.04
N VAL A 190 -1.89 4.51 3.03
CA VAL A 190 -1.46 4.60 1.61
C VAL A 190 -0.68 5.89 1.37
N VAL A 191 -1.17 7.05 1.82
CA VAL A 191 -0.46 8.33 1.68
C VAL A 191 0.89 8.30 2.40
N PHE A 192 0.94 7.73 3.61
CA PHE A 192 2.18 7.55 4.37
C PHE A 192 3.17 6.67 3.61
N LEU A 193 2.71 5.55 3.05
CA LEU A 193 3.56 4.66 2.25
C LEU A 193 4.11 5.37 1.02
N VAL A 194 3.28 6.14 0.30
CA VAL A 194 3.70 6.93 -0.86
C VAL A 194 4.75 7.97 -0.44
N ALA A 195 4.53 8.68 0.67
CA ALA A 195 5.49 9.64 1.21
C ALA A 195 6.82 9.01 1.65
N LEU A 196 6.77 7.80 2.21
CA LEU A 196 7.93 7.05 2.67
C LEU A 196 8.77 6.54 1.49
N ILE A 197 8.12 5.91 0.51
CA ILE A 197 8.79 5.37 -0.69
C ILE A 197 9.25 6.51 -1.60
N GLY A 198 8.40 7.49 -1.87
CA GLY A 198 8.74 8.70 -2.63
C GLY A 198 9.98 9.37 -2.06
N GLY A 199 10.04 9.48 -0.72
CA GLY A 199 11.19 9.92 0.10
C GLY A 199 12.56 9.41 -0.32
N ARG A 200 12.60 8.18 -0.85
CA ARG A 200 13.82 7.47 -1.23
C ARG A 200 13.99 7.40 -2.74
N VAL A 201 12.89 7.17 -3.45
CA VAL A 201 12.87 6.89 -4.89
C VAL A 201 13.07 8.17 -5.72
N MET A 202 12.39 9.26 -5.36
CA MET A 202 12.49 10.51 -6.13
C MET A 202 13.90 11.12 -6.06
N PRO A 203 14.55 11.27 -4.88
CA PRO A 203 15.92 11.77 -4.82
C PRO A 203 16.92 10.88 -5.56
N PHE A 204 16.70 9.56 -5.52
CA PHE A 204 17.55 8.60 -6.21
C PHE A 204 17.50 8.82 -7.72
N PHE A 205 16.31 8.93 -8.31
CA PHE A 205 16.17 9.17 -9.75
C PHE A 205 16.66 10.56 -10.17
N THR A 206 16.35 11.62 -9.41
CA THR A 206 16.83 12.97 -9.75
C THR A 206 18.37 13.03 -9.76
N GLN A 207 19.04 12.39 -8.80
CA GLN A 207 20.51 12.34 -8.73
C GLN A 207 21.12 11.43 -9.81
N ALA A 208 20.44 10.35 -10.21
CA ALA A 208 20.92 9.46 -11.25
C ALA A 208 20.94 10.13 -12.63
N VAL A 209 19.99 11.03 -12.88
CA VAL A 209 19.82 11.68 -14.19
C VAL A 209 20.58 13.01 -14.30
N ILE A 210 20.84 13.71 -13.19
CA ILE A 210 21.49 15.02 -13.19
C ILE A 210 22.91 14.91 -12.61
N PRO A 211 23.96 14.96 -13.46
CA PRO A 211 25.34 14.87 -13.01
C PRO A 211 25.70 15.98 -12.01
N GLY A 212 26.31 15.60 -10.88
CA GLY A 212 26.76 16.55 -9.86
C GLY A 212 25.68 17.06 -8.90
N PHE A 213 24.39 16.81 -9.18
CA PHE A 213 23.32 17.16 -8.25
C PHE A 213 23.30 16.20 -7.06
N ARG A 214 23.13 16.74 -5.87
CA ARG A 214 22.89 15.98 -4.63
C ARG A 214 21.64 16.52 -3.99
N ALA A 215 20.62 15.67 -3.88
CA ALA A 215 19.39 16.05 -3.22
C ALA A 215 19.67 16.44 -1.76
N SER A 216 19.13 17.57 -1.34
CA SER A 216 19.23 18.02 0.06
C SER A 216 18.37 17.13 0.93
N ARG A 217 19.01 16.32 1.77
CA ARG A 217 18.32 15.44 2.73
C ARG A 217 18.72 15.84 4.14
N LYS A 218 17.87 16.65 4.78
CA LYS A 218 18.03 17.04 6.19
C LYS A 218 17.40 15.97 7.07
N GLU A 219 18.20 15.35 7.94
CA GLU A 219 17.76 14.24 8.78
C GLU A 219 16.55 14.60 9.65
N TRP A 220 16.58 15.77 10.31
CA TRP A 220 15.47 16.25 11.14
C TRP A 220 14.16 16.38 10.36
N LEU A 221 14.23 16.78 9.08
CA LEU A 221 13.04 16.96 8.25
C LEU A 221 12.45 15.60 7.87
N GLU A 222 13.31 14.62 7.58
CA GLU A 222 12.90 13.24 7.32
C GLU A 222 12.23 12.62 8.55
N THR A 223 12.87 12.72 9.72
CA THR A 223 12.35 12.13 10.96
C THR A 223 11.05 12.78 11.40
N THR A 224 10.96 14.13 11.37
CA THR A 224 9.75 14.86 11.77
C THR A 224 8.59 14.56 10.82
N THR A 225 8.83 14.52 9.51
CA THR A 225 7.79 14.19 8.53
C THR A 225 7.28 12.77 8.73
N MET A 226 8.17 11.78 8.89
CA MET A 226 7.78 10.39 9.09
C MET A 226 7.08 10.17 10.44
N GLY A 227 7.48 10.87 11.49
CA GLY A 227 6.85 10.82 12.80
C GLY A 227 5.48 11.51 12.86
N ALA A 228 5.26 12.55 12.06
CA ALA A 228 4.00 13.29 12.03
C ALA A 228 2.83 12.52 11.37
N PHE A 229 3.10 11.57 10.47
CA PHE A 229 2.05 10.74 9.86
C PHE A 229 1.31 9.87 10.88
N PRO A 230 1.97 9.03 11.69
CA PRO A 230 1.31 8.29 12.77
C PRO A 230 0.54 9.20 13.72
N VAL A 231 1.08 10.37 14.07
CA VAL A 231 0.38 11.34 14.92
C VAL A 231 -0.92 11.80 14.26
N LEU A 232 -0.89 12.20 12.99
CA LEU A 232 -2.08 12.61 12.25
C LEU A 232 -3.13 11.49 12.18
N ILE A 233 -2.70 10.25 11.90
CA ILE A 233 -3.58 9.07 11.86
C ILE A 233 -4.25 8.84 13.22
N LEU A 234 -3.47 8.91 14.31
CA LEU A 234 -4.01 8.72 15.67
C LEU A 234 -4.97 9.84 16.06
N LEU A 235 -4.64 11.11 15.77
CA LEU A 235 -5.53 12.23 16.03
C LEU A 235 -6.88 12.04 15.34
N GLN A 236 -6.88 11.57 14.09
CA GLN A 236 -8.11 11.32 13.36
C GLN A 236 -8.87 10.10 13.88
N LEU A 237 -8.16 9.01 14.21
CA LEU A 237 -8.77 7.77 14.71
C LEU A 237 -9.53 7.97 16.04
N PHE A 238 -9.05 8.90 16.86
CA PHE A 238 -9.63 9.24 18.16
C PHE A 238 -10.46 10.52 18.15
N ASP A 239 -10.89 10.98 16.96
CA ASP A 239 -11.76 12.15 16.80
C ASP A 239 -11.23 13.40 17.53
N ALA A 240 -9.91 13.61 17.48
CA ALA A 240 -9.27 14.72 18.14
C ALA A 240 -9.78 16.07 17.59
N PRO A 241 -9.75 17.14 18.40
CA PRO A 241 -10.25 18.44 17.99
C PRO A 241 -9.68 18.92 16.65
N LEU A 242 -10.57 19.48 15.81
CA LEU A 242 -10.25 19.88 14.42
C LEU A 242 -9.01 20.76 14.31
N TYR A 243 -8.77 21.66 15.27
CA TYR A 243 -7.58 22.52 15.26
C TYR A 243 -6.28 21.75 15.43
N LEU A 244 -6.24 20.67 16.23
CA LEU A 244 -5.05 19.83 16.39
C LEU A 244 -4.77 19.02 15.12
N THR A 245 -5.81 18.39 14.57
CA THR A 245 -5.71 17.60 13.33
C THR A 245 -5.32 18.50 12.16
N GLY A 246 -5.96 19.67 12.03
CA GLY A 246 -5.68 20.66 10.99
C GLY A 246 -4.27 21.25 11.09
N LEU A 247 -3.83 21.64 12.29
CA LEU A 247 -2.47 22.15 12.49
C LEU A 247 -1.42 21.08 12.16
N THR A 248 -1.63 19.84 12.60
CA THR A 248 -0.72 18.72 12.29
C THR A 248 -0.67 18.45 10.79
N ALA A 249 -1.82 18.47 10.10
CA ALA A 249 -1.87 18.31 8.65
C ALA A 249 -1.16 19.45 7.90
N LEU A 250 -1.33 20.71 8.33
CA LEU A 250 -0.64 21.87 7.73
C LEU A 250 0.88 21.79 7.92
N LEU A 251 1.33 21.44 9.13
CA LEU A 251 2.76 21.24 9.41
C LEU A 251 3.34 20.09 8.58
N LEU A 252 2.59 18.98 8.45
CA LEU A 252 2.99 17.86 7.61
C LEU A 252 3.07 18.28 6.13
N ALA A 253 2.10 19.03 5.63
CA ALA A 253 2.11 19.55 4.26
C ALA A 253 3.30 20.48 4.01
N ALA A 254 3.60 21.40 4.93
CA ALA A 254 4.77 22.27 4.86
C ALA A 254 6.08 21.48 4.88
N ALA A 255 6.20 20.49 5.77
CA ALA A 255 7.37 19.62 5.85
C ALA A 255 7.56 18.81 4.55
N GLN A 256 6.48 18.30 3.95
CA GLN A 256 6.53 17.61 2.67
C GLN A 256 6.91 18.54 1.52
N ALA A 257 6.38 19.77 1.48
CA ALA A 257 6.78 20.75 0.48
C ALA A 257 8.28 21.07 0.57
N LEU A 258 8.82 21.20 1.78
CA LEU A 258 10.26 21.38 2.00
C LEU A 258 11.09 20.15 1.57
N ARG A 259 10.61 18.93 1.83
CA ARG A 259 11.26 17.71 1.33
C ARG A 259 11.27 17.69 -0.20
N VAL A 260 10.15 18.07 -0.81
CA VAL A 260 10.01 18.13 -2.26
C VAL A 260 10.92 19.20 -2.87
N ALA A 261 11.04 20.36 -2.25
CA ALA A 261 11.99 21.38 -2.68
C ALA A 261 13.45 20.89 -2.58
N GLY A 262 13.76 20.10 -1.55
CA GLY A 262 15.12 19.56 -1.34
C GLY A 262 15.56 18.53 -2.39
N TRP A 263 14.63 17.80 -3.00
CA TRP A 263 14.95 16.79 -4.01
C TRP A 263 14.70 17.24 -5.46
N HIS A 264 14.18 18.46 -5.67
CA HIS A 264 13.77 18.96 -6.98
C HIS A 264 14.91 19.72 -7.62
N HIS A 265 15.05 19.56 -8.94
CA HIS A 265 15.96 20.37 -9.73
C HIS A 265 15.23 20.87 -11.00
N PRO A 266 15.31 22.17 -11.35
CA PRO A 266 14.58 22.71 -12.50
C PRO A 266 14.91 22.04 -13.85
N GLN A 267 16.10 21.44 -13.99
CA GLN A 267 16.49 20.73 -15.22
C GLN A 267 15.64 19.48 -15.52
N VAL A 268 14.93 18.92 -14.52
CA VAL A 268 14.03 17.77 -14.73
C VAL A 268 12.95 18.07 -15.78
N TRP A 269 12.53 19.33 -15.92
CA TRP A 269 11.51 19.75 -16.89
C TRP A 269 12.06 20.05 -18.29
N ARG A 270 13.38 19.99 -18.48
CA ARG A 270 14.05 20.34 -19.74
C ARG A 270 14.61 19.12 -20.48
N MET A 271 14.33 17.92 -19.98
CA MET A 271 14.80 16.64 -20.52
C MET A 271 13.70 15.94 -21.31
#